data_AF-A0A962LIB7-F1
#
_entry.id   AF-A0A962LIB7-F1
#
_cell.length_a   1.000
_cell.length_b   1.000
_cell.length_c   1.000
_cell.angle_alpha   90.00
_cell.angle_beta   90.00
_cell.angle_gamma   90.00
#
_symmetry.space_group_name_H-M   'P 1'
#
loop_
_entity.id
_entity.type
_entity.pdbx_description
1 polymer ?
#
loop_
_entity_poly.entity_id
_entity_poly.type
_entity_poly.pdbx_seq_one_letter_code
_entity_poly.pdbx_strand_id
1 'polypeptide(L)'
;MLLQANGDAGELPPYDRELLHRELSLFDHWFCEQLLGLNLTEEERALLARTWAMLEDAALAQPQVCVHRDYHSRNLMLISNDPSAAPGVIDFQDAVLGAYTYDLVSLLRDCYIVWPAARVREWALQYRQMAIVAGVLPEGSPQAAEAFLRDFDLMGLQRHLKVIGIFSRLNLRDGKLRYMADIPVVIDYVLEVAAEHPEMAEFLQWFQNRVLPLACET
;
A
#
# COMPACT_ATOMS: atom_id res chain seq x y z
N MET A 1 -5.24 19.50 8.04
CA MET A 1 -4.64 19.97 6.78
C MET A 1 -4.43 18.76 5.89
N LEU A 2 -4.94 18.75 4.66
CA LEU A 2 -4.69 17.67 3.72
C LEU A 2 -3.28 17.85 3.15
N LEU A 3 -2.44 16.82 3.21
CA LEU A 3 -1.09 16.84 2.64
C LEU A 3 -1.10 17.25 1.16
N GLN A 4 -2.16 16.83 0.46
CA GLN A 4 -2.36 16.93 -0.97
C GLN A 4 -2.73 18.33 -1.47
N ALA A 5 -3.04 19.27 -0.56
CA ALA A 5 -3.48 20.61 -0.93
C ALA A 5 -2.33 21.63 -1.06
N ASN A 6 -1.10 21.28 -0.63
CA ASN A 6 0.00 22.25 -0.44
C ASN A 6 1.35 21.85 -1.08
N GLY A 7 1.38 20.86 -1.99
CA GLY A 7 2.59 20.48 -2.72
C GLY A 7 2.66 21.13 -4.10
N ASP A 8 3.82 21.68 -4.49
CA ASP A 8 4.06 22.09 -5.88
C ASP A 8 4.24 20.84 -6.74
N ALA A 9 3.13 20.35 -7.31
CA ALA A 9 3.07 19.10 -8.06
C ALA A 9 3.87 19.12 -9.37
N GLY A 10 4.35 20.28 -9.81
CA GLY A 10 5.03 20.46 -11.10
C GLY A 10 6.44 19.86 -11.20
N GLU A 11 7.10 19.54 -10.08
CA GLU A 11 8.50 19.12 -10.06
C GLU A 11 8.73 17.67 -9.54
N LEU A 12 7.69 16.98 -9.08
CA LEU A 12 7.83 15.62 -8.54
C LEU A 12 7.93 14.57 -9.65
N PRO A 13 8.82 13.57 -9.51
CA PRO A 13 8.86 12.45 -10.44
C PRO A 13 7.53 11.67 -10.42
N PRO A 14 7.08 11.14 -11.57
CA PRO A 14 5.84 10.36 -11.63
C PRO A 14 6.01 9.03 -10.89
N TYR A 15 4.98 8.62 -10.16
CA TYR A 15 4.83 7.26 -9.67
C TYR A 15 4.25 6.38 -10.79
N ASP A 16 5.04 6.25 -11.86
CA ASP A 16 4.60 5.62 -13.09
C ASP A 16 4.53 4.09 -12.98
N ARG A 17 4.06 3.48 -14.07
CA ARG A 17 3.96 2.01 -14.19
C ARG A 17 5.29 1.31 -13.94
N GLU A 18 6.39 1.85 -14.45
CA GLU A 18 7.71 1.23 -14.32
C GLU A 18 8.13 1.18 -12.83
N LEU A 19 7.94 2.28 -12.11
CA LEU A 19 8.24 2.35 -10.69
C LEU A 19 7.32 1.43 -9.87
N LEU A 20 6.00 1.44 -10.14
CA LEU A 20 5.04 0.55 -9.47
C LEU A 20 5.39 -0.93 -9.71
N HIS A 21 5.70 -1.30 -10.95
CA HIS A 21 6.07 -2.67 -11.33
C HIS A 21 7.36 -3.10 -10.63
N ARG A 22 8.41 -2.27 -10.68
CA ARG A 22 9.70 -2.56 -10.03
C ARG A 22 9.56 -2.82 -8.53
N GLU A 23 8.63 -2.12 -7.88
CA GLU A 23 8.34 -2.31 -6.46
C GLU A 23 7.55 -3.59 -6.18
N LEU A 24 6.59 -3.95 -7.03
CA LEU A 24 5.88 -5.22 -6.94
C LEU A 24 6.80 -6.42 -7.21
N SER A 25 7.76 -6.30 -8.13
CA SER A 25 8.77 -7.34 -8.39
C SER A 25 9.64 -7.66 -7.17
N LEU A 26 9.66 -6.79 -6.15
CA LEU A 26 10.33 -7.11 -4.88
C LEU A 26 9.65 -8.27 -4.15
N PHE A 27 8.32 -8.40 -4.26
CA PHE A 27 7.59 -9.53 -3.70
C PHE A 27 8.02 -10.83 -4.38
N ASP A 28 8.00 -10.87 -5.72
CA ASP A 28 8.37 -12.03 -6.52
C ASP A 28 9.79 -12.48 -6.19
N HIS A 29 10.75 -11.55 -6.26
CA HIS A 29 12.14 -11.89 -6.11
C HIS A 29 12.55 -12.11 -4.64
N TRP A 30 12.32 -11.14 -3.76
CA TRP A 30 12.88 -11.20 -2.41
C TRP A 30 12.06 -12.05 -1.46
N PHE A 31 10.74 -12.04 -1.58
CA PHE A 31 9.89 -12.83 -0.70
C PHE A 31 9.71 -14.26 -1.24
N CYS A 32 9.12 -14.41 -2.42
CA CYS A 32 8.82 -15.75 -2.96
C CYS A 32 10.11 -16.53 -3.25
N GLU A 33 10.99 -16.01 -4.10
CA GLU A 33 12.17 -16.79 -4.54
C GLU A 33 13.27 -16.85 -3.48
N GLN A 34 13.73 -15.70 -2.96
CA GLN A 34 14.91 -15.67 -2.09
C GLN A 34 14.62 -16.07 -0.64
N LEU A 35 13.53 -15.59 -0.04
CA LEU A 35 13.22 -15.87 1.36
C LEU A 35 12.54 -17.23 1.52
N LEU A 36 11.48 -17.51 0.75
CA LEU A 36 10.70 -18.75 0.87
C LEU A 36 11.29 -19.91 0.05
N GLY A 37 12.26 -19.66 -0.83
CA GLY A 37 12.80 -20.68 -1.73
C GLY A 37 11.77 -21.19 -2.74
N LEU A 38 10.70 -20.44 -3.00
CA LEU A 38 9.62 -20.84 -3.89
C LEU A 38 10.06 -20.68 -5.34
N ASN A 39 10.15 -21.80 -6.06
CA ASN A 39 10.37 -21.81 -7.50
C ASN A 39 9.04 -21.54 -8.22
N LEU A 40 8.84 -20.31 -8.69
CA LEU A 40 7.66 -19.91 -9.46
C LEU A 40 7.65 -20.57 -10.84
N THR A 41 6.57 -21.29 -11.16
CA THR A 41 6.35 -21.82 -12.52
C THR A 41 5.99 -20.71 -13.51
N GLU A 42 6.02 -21.01 -14.80
CA GLU A 42 5.61 -20.05 -15.84
C GLU A 42 4.15 -19.61 -15.67
N GLU A 43 3.26 -20.53 -15.28
CA GLU A 43 1.85 -20.21 -15.00
C GLU A 43 1.70 -19.27 -13.79
N GLU A 44 2.50 -19.48 -12.74
CA GLU A 44 2.51 -18.62 -11.55
C GLU A 44 3.07 -17.24 -11.87
N ARG A 45 4.16 -17.16 -12.65
CA ARG A 45 4.69 -15.88 -13.14
C ARG A 45 3.68 -15.14 -14.00
N ALA A 46 2.96 -15.84 -14.86
CA ALA A 46 1.91 -15.24 -15.68
C ALA A 46 0.73 -14.74 -14.83
N LEU A 47 0.35 -15.45 -13.77
CA LEU A 47 -0.66 -15.00 -12.80
C LEU A 47 -0.21 -13.71 -12.09
N LEU A 48 1.01 -13.70 -11.55
CA LEU A 48 1.57 -12.53 -10.88
C LEU A 48 1.64 -11.32 -11.83
N ALA A 49 2.14 -11.51 -13.06
CA ALA A 49 2.21 -10.44 -14.05
C ALA A 49 0.83 -9.82 -14.35
N ARG A 50 -0.23 -10.63 -14.49
CA ARG A 50 -1.61 -10.11 -14.66
C ARG A 50 -2.11 -9.37 -13.43
N THR A 51 -1.80 -9.87 -12.24
CA THR A 51 -2.18 -9.25 -10.97
C THR A 51 -1.49 -7.89 -10.81
N TRP A 52 -0.20 -7.81 -11.11
CA TRP A 52 0.59 -6.58 -11.08
C TRP A 52 0.06 -5.54 -12.05
N ALA A 53 -0.17 -5.94 -13.30
CA ALA A 53 -0.76 -5.03 -14.29
C ALA A 53 -2.10 -4.45 -13.83
N MET A 54 -2.97 -5.26 -13.20
CA MET A 54 -4.25 -4.79 -12.67
C MET A 54 -4.09 -3.79 -11.52
N LEU A 55 -3.21 -4.07 -10.54
CA LEU A 55 -2.95 -3.16 -9.43
C LEU A 55 -2.30 -1.86 -9.89
N GLU A 56 -1.39 -1.92 -10.88
CA GLU A 56 -0.79 -0.77 -11.53
C GLU A 56 -1.85 0.08 -12.25
N ASP A 57 -2.74 -0.56 -13.04
CA ASP A 57 -3.84 0.12 -13.72
C ASP A 57 -4.75 0.85 -12.72
N ALA A 58 -5.09 0.20 -11.61
CA ALA A 58 -5.91 0.78 -10.56
C ALA A 58 -5.24 1.98 -9.89
N ALA A 59 -3.93 1.93 -9.61
CA ALA A 59 -3.20 3.04 -9.04
C ALA A 59 -3.11 4.24 -10.00
N LEU A 60 -2.88 3.98 -11.30
CA LEU A 60 -2.73 5.02 -12.32
C LEU A 60 -4.07 5.65 -12.73
N ALA A 61 -5.19 4.95 -12.54
CA ALA A 61 -6.53 5.47 -12.81
C ALA A 61 -7.01 6.49 -11.76
N GLN A 62 -6.39 6.51 -10.59
CA GLN A 62 -6.72 7.45 -9.52
C GLN A 62 -6.27 8.88 -9.84
N PRO A 63 -6.88 9.91 -9.22
CA PRO A 63 -6.30 11.26 -9.18
C PRO A 63 -4.84 11.22 -8.71
N GLN A 64 -3.97 11.86 -9.50
CA GLN A 64 -2.53 11.91 -9.24
C GLN A 64 -2.20 13.19 -8.46
N VAL A 65 -1.63 13.03 -7.27
CA VAL A 65 -1.33 14.10 -6.31
C VAL A 65 0.06 13.89 -5.70
N CYS A 66 0.55 14.87 -4.94
CA CYS A 66 1.76 14.69 -4.15
C CYS A 66 1.57 13.52 -3.16
N VAL A 67 2.46 12.53 -3.24
CA VAL A 67 2.52 11.35 -2.38
C VAL A 67 3.87 11.31 -1.70
N HIS A 68 3.86 11.29 -0.36
CA HIS A 68 5.06 11.18 0.48
C HIS A 68 5.67 9.77 0.44
N ARG A 69 4.85 8.75 0.19
CA ARG A 69 5.19 7.30 0.14
C ARG A 69 5.47 6.64 1.49
N ASP A 70 6.00 7.40 2.44
CA ASP A 70 6.31 6.94 3.80
C ASP A 70 5.55 7.74 4.88
N TYR A 71 4.31 8.13 4.57
CA TYR A 71 3.40 8.81 5.51
C TYR A 71 2.77 7.87 6.55
N HIS A 72 3.62 7.23 7.37
CA HIS A 72 3.23 6.28 8.41
C HIS A 72 3.71 6.74 9.79
N SER A 73 3.26 6.08 10.86
CA SER A 73 3.47 6.52 12.25
C SER A 73 4.92 6.85 12.62
N ARG A 74 5.91 6.12 12.08
CA ARG A 74 7.35 6.36 12.37
C ARG A 74 7.91 7.67 11.81
N ASN A 75 7.25 8.27 10.82
CA ASN A 75 7.68 9.52 10.17
C ASN A 75 6.84 10.73 10.60
N LEU A 76 5.95 10.54 11.59
CA LEU A 76 5.11 11.59 12.16
C LEU A 76 5.58 11.93 13.58
N MET A 77 6.02 13.17 13.77
CA MET A 77 6.62 13.66 15.01
C MET A 77 5.64 14.52 15.80
N LEU A 78 5.49 14.24 17.10
CA LEU A 78 4.80 15.13 18.02
C LEU A 78 5.68 16.35 18.29
N ILE A 79 5.37 17.46 17.61
CA ILE A 79 6.09 18.73 17.73
C ILE A 79 5.40 19.72 18.69
N SER A 80 4.23 19.35 19.21
CA SER A 80 3.44 20.13 20.16
C SER A 80 2.66 19.19 21.08
N ASN A 81 2.37 19.66 22.29
CA ASN A 81 1.46 18.99 23.23
C ASN A 81 -0.03 19.32 22.96
N ASP A 82 -0.31 20.24 22.04
CA ASP A 82 -1.67 20.54 21.56
C ASP A 82 -2.14 19.41 20.63
N PRO A 83 -3.19 18.65 20.99
CA PRO A 83 -3.70 17.55 20.15
C PRO A 83 -4.26 18.01 18.80
N SER A 84 -4.55 19.31 18.63
CA SER A 84 -5.01 19.89 17.38
C SER A 84 -3.88 20.33 16.45
N ALA A 85 -2.64 20.39 16.94
CA ALA A 85 -1.49 20.72 16.13
C ALA A 85 -1.19 19.58 15.14
N ALA A 86 -0.89 19.95 13.89
CA ALA A 86 -0.43 18.99 12.90
C ALA A 86 0.93 18.38 13.33
N PRO A 87 1.16 17.09 13.06
CA PRO A 87 2.46 16.49 13.32
C PRO A 87 3.54 17.11 12.44
N GLY A 88 4.78 17.09 12.92
CA GLY A 88 5.94 17.28 12.05
C GLY A 88 6.09 16.06 11.14
N VAL A 89 6.44 16.27 9.88
CA VAL A 89 6.58 15.21 8.88
C VAL A 89 8.03 15.19 8.39
N ILE A 90 8.65 14.01 8.36
CA ILE A 90 10.04 13.81 7.91
C ILE A 90 10.11 12.74 6.82
N ASP A 91 11.25 12.63 6.13
CA ASP A 91 11.52 11.58 5.12
C ASP A 91 10.77 11.77 3.79
N PHE A 92 10.57 13.02 3.37
CA PHE A 92 9.80 13.40 2.18
C PHE A 92 10.62 13.52 0.88
N GLN A 93 11.92 13.22 0.91
CA GLN A 93 12.81 13.38 -0.26
C GLN A 93 12.46 12.44 -1.43
N ASP A 94 11.79 11.33 -1.14
CA ASP A 94 11.40 10.32 -2.12
C ASP A 94 9.98 10.54 -2.66
N ALA A 95 9.39 11.71 -2.40
CA ALA A 95 8.04 12.07 -2.82
C ALA A 95 7.85 12.00 -4.34
N VAL A 96 6.64 11.62 -4.75
CA VAL A 96 6.27 11.38 -6.15
C VAL A 96 4.89 11.97 -6.45
N LEU A 97 4.56 12.11 -7.73
CA LEU A 97 3.20 12.33 -8.18
C LEU A 97 2.51 10.97 -8.37
N GLY A 98 1.56 10.61 -7.49
CA GLY A 98 0.97 9.28 -7.44
C GLY A 98 -0.49 9.25 -6.97
N ALA A 99 -1.03 8.04 -6.83
CA ALA A 99 -2.40 7.81 -6.41
C ALA A 99 -2.77 8.49 -5.08
N TYR A 100 -3.85 9.28 -5.07
CA TYR A 100 -4.27 10.04 -3.88
C TYR A 100 -4.64 9.20 -2.65
N THR A 101 -4.88 7.89 -2.78
CA THR A 101 -5.11 7.02 -1.62
C THR A 101 -3.83 6.54 -0.95
N TYR A 102 -2.66 6.67 -1.58
CA TYR A 102 -1.42 6.01 -1.14
C TYR A 102 -1.00 6.38 0.30
N ASP A 103 -0.90 7.67 0.60
CA ASP A 103 -0.49 8.12 1.93
C ASP A 103 -1.55 7.82 2.99
N LEU A 104 -2.83 7.80 2.62
CA LEU A 104 -3.91 7.38 3.51
C LEU A 104 -3.79 5.90 3.87
N VAL A 105 -3.49 5.04 2.89
CA VAL A 105 -3.20 3.62 3.11
C VAL A 105 -1.99 3.47 4.03
N SER A 106 -0.91 4.20 3.76
CA SER A 106 0.31 4.17 4.57
C SER A 106 0.05 4.49 6.05
N LEU A 107 -0.89 5.40 6.31
CA LEU A 107 -1.29 5.79 7.66
C LEU A 107 -2.26 4.82 8.33
N LEU A 108 -3.35 4.46 7.63
CA LEU A 108 -4.46 3.71 8.23
C LEU A 108 -4.23 2.19 8.23
N ARG A 109 -3.38 1.68 7.34
CA ARG A 109 -2.92 0.28 7.28
C ARG A 109 -1.40 0.22 7.45
N ASP A 110 -0.91 0.93 8.46
CA ASP A 110 0.48 0.92 8.87
C ASP A 110 0.92 -0.52 9.23
N CYS A 111 2.13 -0.90 8.84
CA CYS A 111 2.67 -2.24 9.10
C CYS A 111 3.00 -2.47 10.59
N TYR A 112 3.04 -1.39 11.40
CA TYR A 112 3.40 -1.45 12.82
C TYR A 112 2.20 -1.30 13.77
N ILE A 113 1.04 -0.89 13.26
CA ILE A 113 -0.15 -0.62 14.08
C ILE A 113 -1.39 -1.18 13.37
N VAL A 114 -2.04 -2.14 14.04
CA VAL A 114 -3.26 -2.77 13.54
C VAL A 114 -4.49 -2.11 14.14
N TRP A 115 -5.35 -1.57 13.28
CA TRP A 115 -6.64 -1.00 13.66
C TRP A 115 -7.79 -1.94 13.29
N PRO A 116 -8.93 -1.91 14.01
CA PRO A 116 -10.13 -2.64 13.60
C PRO A 116 -10.60 -2.21 12.21
N ALA A 117 -10.93 -3.16 11.33
CA ALA A 117 -11.34 -2.89 9.94
C ALA A 117 -12.48 -1.86 9.83
N ALA A 118 -13.48 -1.94 10.72
CA ALA A 118 -14.59 -0.97 10.75
C ALA A 118 -14.12 0.47 11.02
N ARG A 119 -13.08 0.66 11.86
CA ARG A 119 -12.48 1.97 12.13
C ARG A 119 -11.69 2.48 10.94
N VAL A 120 -10.92 1.61 10.29
CA VAL A 120 -10.18 1.96 9.06
C VAL A 120 -11.15 2.44 7.99
N ARG A 121 -12.24 1.71 7.74
CA ARG A 121 -13.29 2.11 6.79
C ARG A 121 -13.93 3.45 7.15
N GLU A 122 -14.25 3.66 8.43
CA GLU A 122 -14.80 4.92 8.93
C GLU A 122 -13.87 6.10 8.64
N TRP A 123 -12.58 6.00 9.02
CA TRP A 123 -11.60 7.05 8.80
C TRP A 123 -11.30 7.29 7.32
N ALA A 124 -11.28 6.23 6.49
CA ALA A 124 -11.09 6.37 5.06
C ALA A 124 -12.25 7.17 4.43
N LEU A 125 -13.50 6.92 4.82
CA LEU A 125 -14.66 7.68 4.36
C LEU A 125 -14.67 9.13 4.90
N GLN A 126 -14.22 9.36 6.13
CA GLN A 126 -14.03 10.72 6.66
C GLN A 126 -12.99 11.49 5.84
N TYR A 127 -11.87 10.84 5.50
CA TYR A 127 -10.86 11.42 4.62
C TYR A 127 -11.44 11.79 3.25
N ARG A 128 -12.22 10.88 2.63
CA ARG A 128 -12.91 11.16 1.37
C ARG A 128 -13.76 12.42 1.45
N GLN A 129 -14.52 12.58 2.53
CA GLN A 129 -15.34 13.78 2.74
C GLN A 129 -14.49 15.05 2.85
N MET A 130 -13.34 14.98 3.53
CA MET A 130 -12.38 16.09 3.61
C MET A 130 -11.79 16.43 2.24
N ALA A 131 -11.42 15.42 1.44
CA ALA A 131 -10.88 15.59 0.11
C ALA A 131 -11.88 16.24 -0.86
N ILE A 132 -13.17 15.93 -0.73
CA ILE A 132 -14.25 16.60 -1.47
C ILE A 132 -14.35 18.08 -1.08
N VAL A 133 -14.39 18.38 0.23
CA VAL A 133 -14.48 19.77 0.73
C VAL A 133 -13.27 20.60 0.29
N ALA A 134 -12.10 19.99 0.14
CA ALA A 134 -10.89 20.64 -0.33
C ALA A 134 -10.76 20.72 -1.87
N GLY A 135 -11.72 20.19 -2.62
CA GLY A 135 -11.71 20.21 -4.10
C GLY A 135 -10.74 19.23 -4.74
N VAL A 136 -10.16 18.29 -3.98
CA VAL A 136 -9.29 17.22 -4.50
C VAL A 136 -10.12 16.15 -5.22
N LEU A 137 -11.31 15.86 -4.71
CA LEU A 137 -12.27 14.94 -5.30
C LEU A 137 -13.57 15.67 -5.68
N PRO A 138 -14.27 15.24 -6.74
CA PRO A 138 -15.61 15.74 -7.02
C PRO A 138 -16.60 15.25 -5.95
N GLU A 139 -17.67 16.02 -5.72
CA GLU A 139 -18.84 15.51 -5.02
C GLU A 139 -19.38 14.26 -5.74
N GLY A 140 -19.80 13.25 -4.99
CA GLY A 140 -20.13 11.96 -5.58
C GLY A 140 -21.22 11.21 -4.83
N SER A 141 -21.89 10.32 -5.56
CA SER A 141 -22.93 9.41 -5.07
C SER A 141 -22.38 8.33 -4.12
N PRO A 142 -23.23 7.51 -3.48
CA PRO A 142 -22.77 6.33 -2.74
C PRO A 142 -21.87 5.39 -3.56
N GLN A 143 -22.08 5.28 -4.87
CA GLN A 143 -21.21 4.50 -5.76
C GLN A 143 -19.79 5.07 -5.83
N ALA A 144 -19.64 6.39 -5.73
CA ALA A 144 -18.33 7.04 -5.66
C ALA A 144 -17.66 6.86 -4.29
N ALA A 145 -18.40 6.48 -3.24
CA ALA A 145 -17.82 6.09 -1.95
C ALA A 145 -17.27 4.65 -2.00
N GLU A 146 -18.02 3.72 -2.60
CA GLU A 146 -17.52 2.35 -2.81
C GLU A 146 -16.34 2.32 -3.79
N ALA A 147 -16.37 3.14 -4.85
CA ALA A 147 -15.22 3.27 -5.75
C ALA A 147 -13.97 3.82 -5.03
N PHE A 148 -14.13 4.81 -4.14
CA PHE A 148 -13.03 5.30 -3.31
C PHE A 148 -12.46 4.20 -2.40
N LEU A 149 -13.32 3.41 -1.76
CA LEU A 149 -12.86 2.33 -0.88
C LEU A 149 -12.16 1.23 -1.66
N ARG A 150 -12.66 0.94 -2.86
CA ARG A 150 -12.01 0.05 -3.81
C ARG A 150 -10.61 0.55 -4.19
N ASP A 151 -10.46 1.82 -4.54
CA ASP A 151 -9.18 2.45 -4.85
C ASP A 151 -8.20 2.35 -3.66
N PHE A 152 -8.70 2.62 -2.45
CA PHE A 152 -7.96 2.51 -1.21
C PHE A 152 -7.49 1.07 -0.96
N ASP A 153 -8.33 0.08 -1.23
CA ASP A 153 -8.00 -1.33 -1.05
C ASP A 153 -6.95 -1.84 -2.03
N LEU A 154 -7.13 -1.56 -3.33
CA LEU A 154 -6.16 -1.98 -4.33
C LEU A 154 -4.80 -1.29 -4.17
N MET A 155 -4.81 -0.01 -3.77
CA MET A 155 -3.58 0.68 -3.42
C MET A 155 -2.91 0.08 -2.17
N GLY A 156 -3.73 -0.36 -1.20
CA GLY A 156 -3.33 -1.21 -0.08
C GLY A 156 -2.57 -2.46 -0.52
N LEU A 157 -3.21 -3.29 -1.35
CA LEU A 157 -2.61 -4.53 -1.86
C LEU A 157 -1.26 -4.27 -2.53
N GLN A 158 -1.18 -3.29 -3.43
CA GLN A 158 0.08 -2.93 -4.08
C GLN A 158 1.16 -2.56 -3.07
N ARG A 159 0.82 -1.69 -2.11
CA ARG A 159 1.76 -1.20 -1.09
C ARG A 159 2.23 -2.34 -0.18
N HIS A 160 1.32 -3.16 0.34
CA HIS A 160 1.66 -4.21 1.28
C HIS A 160 2.49 -5.33 0.62
N LEU A 161 2.20 -5.68 -0.63
CA LEU A 161 3.01 -6.64 -1.39
C LEU A 161 4.44 -6.13 -1.64
N LYS A 162 4.56 -4.85 -2.03
CA LYS A 162 5.86 -4.16 -2.05
C LYS A 162 6.56 -4.23 -0.70
N VAL A 163 5.86 -3.96 0.41
CA VAL A 163 6.46 -3.93 1.76
C VAL A 163 6.97 -5.31 2.16
N ILE A 164 6.22 -6.38 1.89
CA ILE A 164 6.67 -7.77 2.13
C ILE A 164 7.99 -8.01 1.40
N GLY A 165 8.10 -7.62 0.12
CA GLY A 165 9.35 -7.70 -0.64
C GLY A 165 10.49 -6.87 -0.04
N ILE A 166 10.21 -5.64 0.40
CA ILE A 166 11.20 -4.76 1.05
C ILE A 166 11.71 -5.37 2.35
N PHE A 167 10.83 -5.86 3.22
CA PHE A 167 11.21 -6.46 4.51
C PHE A 167 12.05 -7.72 4.30
N SER A 168 11.67 -8.56 3.34
CA SER A 168 12.44 -9.74 2.95
C SER A 168 13.84 -9.37 2.47
N ARG A 169 13.96 -8.35 1.61
CA ARG A 169 15.26 -7.82 1.16
C ARG A 169 16.10 -7.27 2.31
N LEU A 170 15.50 -6.46 3.18
CA LEU A 170 16.20 -5.87 4.33
C LEU A 170 16.72 -6.95 5.29
N ASN A 171 15.98 -8.05 5.44
CA ASN A 171 16.42 -9.20 6.21
C ASN A 171 17.62 -9.90 5.53
N LEU A 172 17.43 -10.37 4.29
CA LEU A 172 18.42 -11.21 3.60
C LEU A 172 19.70 -10.47 3.22
N ARG A 173 19.58 -9.23 2.72
CA ARG A 173 20.72 -8.46 2.23
C ARG A 173 21.39 -7.64 3.34
N ASP A 174 20.59 -7.03 4.22
CA ASP A 174 21.08 -6.04 5.18
C ASP A 174 21.10 -6.54 6.63
N GLY A 175 20.72 -7.80 6.88
CA GLY A 175 20.74 -8.44 8.20
C GLY A 175 19.73 -7.85 9.20
N LYS A 176 18.72 -7.10 8.73
CA LYS A 176 17.76 -6.40 9.60
C LYS A 176 16.58 -7.31 9.99
N LEU A 177 16.87 -8.34 10.79
CA LEU A 177 15.92 -9.38 11.25
C LEU A 177 14.61 -8.83 11.83
N ARG A 178 14.64 -7.66 12.48
CA ARG A 178 13.45 -7.07 13.13
C ARG A 178 12.24 -6.89 12.20
N TYR A 179 12.44 -6.71 10.89
CA TYR A 179 11.35 -6.51 9.94
C TYR A 179 10.57 -7.80 9.64
N MET A 180 11.16 -8.97 9.94
CA MET A 180 10.46 -10.25 9.80
C MET A 180 9.25 -10.35 10.74
N ALA A 181 9.33 -9.73 11.92
CA ALA A 181 8.24 -9.74 12.89
C ALA A 181 6.97 -9.03 12.39
N ASP A 182 7.10 -8.12 11.43
CA ASP A 182 5.99 -7.34 10.88
C ASP A 182 5.35 -8.03 9.65
N ILE A 183 6.05 -8.98 8.99
CA ILE A 183 5.54 -9.67 7.79
C ILE A 183 4.20 -10.38 8.02
N PRO A 184 3.99 -11.16 9.10
CA PRO A 184 2.72 -11.85 9.31
C PRO A 184 1.51 -10.92 9.32
N VAL A 185 1.62 -9.76 9.99
CA VAL A 185 0.56 -8.75 10.03
C VAL A 185 0.27 -8.20 8.63
N VAL A 186 1.31 -7.98 7.83
CA VAL A 186 1.16 -7.49 6.45
C VAL A 186 0.52 -8.56 5.55
N ILE A 187 0.85 -9.83 5.75
CA ILE A 187 0.21 -10.95 5.04
C ILE A 187 -1.28 -11.03 5.39
N ASP A 188 -1.64 -10.92 6.67
CA ASP A 188 -3.04 -10.95 7.10
C ASP A 188 -3.85 -9.85 6.40
N TYR A 189 -3.30 -8.63 6.31
CA TYR A 189 -3.92 -7.53 5.54
C TYR A 189 -4.10 -7.88 4.05
N VAL A 190 -3.07 -8.44 3.40
CA VAL A 190 -3.16 -8.83 1.99
C VAL A 190 -4.27 -9.86 1.79
N LEU A 191 -4.37 -10.86 2.67
CA LEU A 191 -5.37 -11.92 2.56
C LEU A 191 -6.79 -11.41 2.85
N GLU A 192 -6.97 -10.57 3.88
CA GLU A 192 -8.26 -9.97 4.23
C GLU A 192 -8.78 -9.11 3.07
N VAL A 193 -7.96 -8.19 2.56
CA VAL A 193 -8.36 -7.30 1.48
C VAL A 193 -8.57 -8.10 0.18
N ALA A 194 -7.66 -9.00 -0.20
CA ALA A 194 -7.83 -9.78 -1.42
C ALA A 194 -9.11 -10.64 -1.42
N ALA A 195 -9.59 -11.08 -0.25
CA ALA A 195 -10.84 -11.83 -0.14
C ALA A 195 -12.10 -11.00 -0.44
N GLU A 196 -12.03 -9.68 -0.32
CA GLU A 196 -13.15 -8.77 -0.60
C GLU A 196 -13.24 -8.37 -2.09
N HIS A 197 -12.19 -8.64 -2.89
CA HIS A 197 -12.09 -8.21 -4.29
C HIS A 197 -12.10 -9.42 -5.24
N PRO A 198 -13.18 -9.70 -5.99
CA PRO A 198 -13.30 -10.89 -6.84
C PRO A 198 -12.20 -11.05 -7.89
N GLU A 199 -11.68 -9.96 -8.43
CA GLU A 199 -10.57 -9.98 -9.38
C GLU A 199 -9.22 -10.41 -8.76
N MET A 200 -9.13 -10.45 -7.43
CA MET A 200 -7.97 -11.00 -6.71
C MET A 200 -8.13 -12.50 -6.39
N ALA A 201 -9.23 -13.15 -6.79
CA ALA A 201 -9.53 -14.53 -6.38
C ALA A 201 -8.46 -15.54 -6.81
N GLU A 202 -7.95 -15.47 -8.05
CA GLU A 202 -6.88 -16.36 -8.52
C GLU A 202 -5.58 -16.14 -7.71
N PHE A 203 -5.22 -14.88 -7.47
CA PHE A 203 -4.06 -14.51 -6.67
C PHE A 203 -4.21 -15.01 -5.23
N LEU A 204 -5.36 -14.79 -4.59
CA LEU A 204 -5.64 -15.21 -3.22
C LEU A 204 -5.53 -16.73 -3.08
N GLN A 205 -6.14 -17.48 -4.00
CA GLN A 205 -6.07 -18.93 -4.00
C GLN A 205 -4.63 -19.42 -4.18
N TRP A 206 -3.87 -18.81 -5.10
CA TRP A 206 -2.45 -19.13 -5.27
C TRP A 206 -1.64 -18.82 -4.01
N PHE A 207 -1.82 -17.64 -3.42
CA PHE A 207 -1.10 -17.22 -2.20
C PHE A 207 -1.37 -18.19 -1.05
N GLN A 208 -2.62 -18.52 -0.78
CA GLN A 208 -3.01 -19.45 0.29
C GLN A 208 -2.44 -20.85 0.10
N ASN A 209 -2.35 -21.34 -1.13
CA ASN A 209 -1.90 -22.70 -1.44
C ASN A 209 -0.38 -22.84 -1.56
N ARG A 210 0.30 -21.79 -2.03
CA ARG A 210 1.71 -21.86 -2.43
C ARG A 210 2.65 -21.02 -1.58
N VAL A 211 2.17 -19.87 -1.10
CA VAL A 211 3.01 -18.89 -0.38
C VAL A 211 2.83 -19.04 1.13
N LEU A 212 1.59 -19.05 1.61
CA LEU A 212 1.28 -19.06 3.03
C LEU A 212 1.87 -20.25 3.80
N PRO A 213 1.85 -21.51 3.27
CA PRO A 213 2.44 -22.64 3.99
C PRO A 213 3.94 -22.45 4.24
N LEU A 214 4.67 -21.90 3.26
CA LEU A 214 6.11 -21.63 3.40
C LEU A 214 6.38 -20.45 4.33
N ALA A 215 5.57 -19.39 4.22
CA ALA A 215 5.73 -18.20 5.04
C ALA A 215 5.51 -18.47 6.54
N CYS A 216 4.68 -19.45 6.91
CA CYS A 216 4.48 -19.86 8.29
C CYS A 216 5.64 -20.70 8.86
N GLU A 217 6.50 -21.26 8.01
CA GLU A 217 7.66 -22.07 8.41
C GLU A 217 8.95 -21.24 8.56
N THR A 218 8.92 -19.96 8.16
CA THR A 218 10.08 -19.05 8.11
C THR A 218 10.13 -18.11 9.31
#